data_AF-A0A9D8X644-F1
#
_entry.id   AF-A0A9D8X644-F1
#
_cell.length_a   1.000
_cell.length_b   1.000
_cell.length_c   1.000
_cell.angle_alpha   90.00
_cell.angle_beta   90.00
_cell.angle_gamma   90.00
#
_symmetry.space_group_name_H-M   'P 1'
#
loop_
_entity.id
_entity.type
_entity.pdbx_description
1 polymer ?
#
loop_
_entity_poly.entity_id
_entity_poly.type
_entity_poly.pdbx_seq_one_letter_code
_entity_poly.pdbx_strand_id
1 'polypeptide(L)' 'MSKTIESVIECPFYLEEGEGFIACEGLLKKSACKHTFPTDSDKRQYETDFCCVKGGRNCPHYRAVAILYETGKRV' A
#
# COMPACT_ATOMS: atom_id res chain seq x y z
N MET A 1 -9.65 -18.17 9.22
CA MET A 1 -8.25 -17.71 9.06
C MET A 1 -8.26 -16.67 7.95
N SER A 2 -8.07 -15.39 8.30
CA SER A 2 -7.97 -14.31 7.31
C SER A 2 -6.70 -14.57 6.50
N LYS A 3 -6.82 -14.82 5.20
CA LYS A 3 -5.63 -14.91 4.34
C LYS A 3 -4.97 -13.54 4.38
N THR A 4 -3.70 -13.49 4.77
CA THR A 4 -2.92 -12.26 4.70
C THR A 4 -2.75 -11.88 3.23
N ILE A 5 -2.91 -10.60 2.93
CA ILE A 5 -2.73 -10.08 1.57
C ILE A 5 -1.30 -10.23 1.09
N GLU A 6 -0.36 -10.50 2.00
CA GLU A 6 1.03 -10.85 1.71
C GLU A 6 1.18 -11.95 0.66
N SER A 7 0.21 -12.86 0.59
CA SER A 7 0.20 -13.94 -0.41
C SER A 7 -0.24 -13.51 -1.82
N VAL A 8 -0.81 -12.32 -1.97
CA VAL A 8 -1.42 -11.80 -3.20
C VAL A 8 -0.99 -10.38 -3.57
N ILE A 9 -0.24 -9.69 -2.69
CA ILE A 9 0.30 -8.36 -2.96
C ILE A 9 1.54 -8.46 -3.84
N GLU A 10 1.49 -7.76 -4.96
CA GLU A 10 2.61 -7.56 -5.89
C GLU A 10 3.17 -6.13 -5.83
N CYS A 11 2.66 -5.29 -4.93
CA CYS A 11 3.11 -3.90 -4.77
C CYS A 11 4.51 -3.85 -4.14
N PRO A 12 5.53 -3.26 -4.80
CA PRO A 12 6.89 -3.19 -4.28
C PRO A 12 7.06 -2.25 -3.09
N PHE A 13 6.07 -1.38 -2.84
CA PHE A 13 6.08 -0.42 -1.74
C PHE A 13 5.30 -0.91 -0.53
N TYR A 14 4.72 -2.11 -0.59
CA TYR A 14 4.09 -2.72 0.58
C TYR A 14 5.16 -3.07 1.63
N LEU A 15 4.87 -2.84 2.91
CA LEU A 15 5.76 -3.19 4.01
C LEU A 15 5.16 -4.27 4.90
N GLU A 16 3.98 -4.01 5.47
CA GLU A 16 3.31 -4.90 6.41
C GLU A 16 1.81 -4.57 6.51
N GLU A 17 1.05 -5.46 7.14
CA GLU A 17 -0.35 -5.25 7.48
C GLU A 17 -0.65 -5.69 8.91
N GLY A 18 -1.79 -5.23 9.44
CA GLY A 18 -2.34 -5.75 10.68
C GLY A 18 -3.84 -5.50 10.75
N GLU A 19 -4.43 -5.73 11.92
CA GLU A 19 -5.85 -5.49 12.13
C GLU A 19 -6.17 -4.01 11.89
N GLY A 20 -7.07 -3.74 10.95
CA GLY A 20 -7.47 -2.38 10.56
C GLY A 20 -6.38 -1.51 9.92
N PHE A 21 -5.23 -2.04 9.47
CA PHE A 21 -4.25 -1.21 8.76
C PHE A 21 -3.41 -1.91 7.69
N ILE A 22 -2.90 -1.10 6.76
CA ILE A 22 -1.88 -1.47 5.78
C ILE A 22 -0.77 -0.41 5.83
N ALA A 23 0.48 -0.85 5.95
CA ALA A 23 1.64 0.01 5.94
C ALA A 23 2.43 -0.15 4.62
N CYS A 24 2.77 0.99 4.02
CA CYS A 24 3.53 1.09 2.79
C CYS A 24 4.74 2.01 3.00
N GLU A 25 5.71 1.97 2.09
CA GLU A 25 6.83 2.90 2.08
C GLU A 25 6.33 4.34 2.01
N GLY A 26 6.85 5.22 2.87
CA GLY A 26 6.43 6.62 2.90
C GLY A 26 7.11 7.46 1.83
N LEU A 27 6.50 8.60 1.51
CA LEU A 27 7.08 9.58 0.57
C LEU A 27 8.36 10.25 1.11
N LEU A 28 8.56 10.23 2.42
CA LEU A 28 9.75 10.77 3.05
C LEU A 28 10.79 9.65 3.23
N LYS A 29 12.06 10.01 3.10
CA LYS A 29 13.15 9.04 3.23
C LYS A 29 13.09 8.35 4.60
N LYS A 30 13.11 7.01 4.60
CA LYS A 30 13.01 6.17 5.80
C LYS A 30 11.72 6.39 6.59
N SER A 31 10.63 6.75 5.94
CA SER A 31 9.31 6.78 6.57
C SER A 31 8.41 5.68 6.03
N ALA A 32 7.31 5.44 6.74
CA ALA A 32 6.22 4.58 6.31
C ALA A 32 4.93 5.41 6.27
N CYS A 33 4.02 5.07 5.35
CA CYS A 33 2.65 5.56 5.33
C CYS A 33 1.74 4.45 5.88
N LYS A 34 0.91 4.79 6.86
CA LYS A 34 -0.04 3.85 7.45
C LYS A 34 -1.45 4.24 7.03
N HIS A 35 -2.08 3.39 6.24
CA HIS A 35 -3.51 3.47 5.94
C HIS A 35 -4.27 2.77 7.05
N THR A 36 -5.09 3.51 7.79
CA THR A 36 -5.95 2.97 8.85
C THR A 36 -7.39 2.90 8.37
N PHE A 37 -8.05 1.80 8.68
CA PHE A 37 -9.41 1.52 8.23
C PHE A 37 -10.35 1.41 9.44
N PRO A 38 -11.54 2.02 9.39
CA PRO A 38 -12.52 1.91 10.49
C PRO A 38 -13.03 0.49 10.72
N THR A 39 -13.10 -0.31 9.65
CA THR A 39 -13.54 -1.70 9.70
C THR A 39 -12.65 -2.61 8.86
N ASP A 40 -12.65 -3.90 9.19
CA ASP A 40 -12.00 -4.93 8.37
C ASP A 40 -12.59 -5.01 6.95
N SER A 41 -13.87 -4.67 6.79
CA SER A 41 -14.51 -4.64 5.47
C SER A 41 -13.92 -3.54 4.61
N ASP A 42 -13.70 -2.35 5.17
CA ASP A 42 -13.08 -1.23 4.45
C ASP A 42 -11.64 -1.57 4.05
N LYS A 43 -10.91 -2.23 4.96
CA LYS A 43 -9.56 -2.72 4.67
C LYS A 43 -9.57 -3.71 3.50
N ARG A 44 -10.42 -4.73 3.52
CA ARG A 44 -10.53 -5.73 2.44
C ARG A 44 -10.95 -5.13 1.10
N GLN A 45 -11.83 -4.14 1.13
CA GLN A 45 -12.23 -3.43 -0.07
C GLN A 45 -11.02 -2.68 -0.66
N TYR A 46 -10.27 -1.96 0.17
CA TYR A 46 -9.06 -1.26 -0.25
C TYR A 46 -8.00 -2.21 -0.83
N GLU A 47 -7.80 -3.38 -0.20
CA GLU A 47 -6.89 -4.42 -0.68
C GLU A 47 -7.28 -4.88 -2.09
N THR A 48 -8.57 -5.15 -2.29
CA THR A 48 -9.13 -5.61 -3.57
C THR A 48 -9.02 -4.54 -4.65
N ASP A 49 -9.29 -3.28 -4.32
CA ASP A 49 -9.31 -2.20 -5.30
C ASP A 49 -7.90 -1.73 -5.71
N PHE A 50 -6.95 -1.77 -4.78
CA PHE A 50 -5.64 -1.15 -4.95
C PHE A 50 -4.47 -2.11 -4.81
N CYS A 51 -4.39 -2.88 -3.72
CA CYS A 51 -3.19 -3.63 -3.37
C CYS A 51 -3.01 -4.90 -4.21
N CYS A 52 -4.10 -5.60 -4.52
CA CYS A 52 -4.11 -6.88 -5.21
C CYS A 52 -4.23 -6.74 -6.75
N VAL A 53 -4.44 -5.53 -7.26
CA VAL A 53 -4.68 -5.29 -8.69
C VAL A 53 -3.42 -4.79 -9.38
N LYS A 54 -2.97 -5.52 -10.41
CA LYS A 54 -1.90 -5.10 -11.34
C LYS A 54 -0.62 -4.59 -10.62
N GLY A 55 -0.14 -5.30 -9.60
CA GLY A 55 1.07 -4.87 -8.89
C GLY A 55 0.93 -3.59 -8.05
N GLY A 56 -0.28 -3.24 -7.60
CA GLY A 56 -0.50 -2.01 -6.85
C GLY A 56 -0.54 -0.73 -7.70
N ARG A 57 -0.44 -0.84 -9.03
CA ARG A 57 -0.26 0.32 -9.93
C ARG A 57 -1.43 1.30 -9.95
N ASN A 58 -2.63 0.83 -9.62
CA ASN A 58 -3.82 1.68 -9.50
C ASN A 58 -3.90 2.38 -8.14
N CYS A 59 -3.06 2.02 -7.17
CA CYS A 59 -2.99 2.68 -5.87
C CYS A 59 -2.42 4.10 -6.03
N PRO A 60 -3.13 5.15 -5.55
CA PRO A 60 -2.59 6.50 -5.54
C PRO A 60 -1.24 6.60 -4.82
N HIS A 61 -1.07 5.82 -3.75
CA HIS A 61 0.17 5.78 -2.98
C HIS A 61 1.33 5.19 -3.78
N TYR A 62 1.10 4.08 -4.51
CA TYR A 62 2.10 3.52 -5.42
C TYR A 62 2.57 4.59 -6.41
N ARG A 63 1.63 5.30 -7.03
CA ARG A 63 1.97 6.31 -8.05
C ARG A 63 2.82 7.44 -7.47
N ALA A 64 2.49 7.88 -6.26
CA ALA A 64 3.25 8.94 -5.59
C ALA A 64 4.68 8.48 -5.27
N VAL A 65 4.85 7.28 -4.70
CA VAL A 65 6.18 6.74 -4.37
C VAL A 65 6.99 6.41 -5.64
N ALA A 66 6.36 5.84 -6.68
CA ALA A 66 7.03 5.55 -7.95
C ALA A 66 7.61 6.82 -8.61
N ILE A 67 6.85 7.92 -8.63
CA ILE A 67 7.31 9.20 -9.18
C ILE A 67 8.55 9.73 -8.42
N LEU A 68 8.62 9.54 -7.10
CA LEU A 68 9.81 9.91 -6.33
C LEU A 68 11.06 9.19 -6.83
N TYR A 69 10.93 7.87 -7.04
CA TYR A 69 12.03 7.03 -7.51
C TYR A 69 12.43 7.34 -8.96
N GLU A 70 11.45 7.60 -9.83
CA GLU A 70 11.70 7.90 -11.26
C GLU A 70 12.32 9.29 -11.47
N THR A 71 11.89 10.29 -10.71
CA THR A 71 12.30 11.69 -10.93
C THR A 71 13.45 12.14 -10.03
N GLY A 72 13.72 11.41 -8.94
CA GLY A 72 14.62 11.85 -7.87
C GLY A 72 14.16 13.14 -7.18
N LYS A 73 12.97 13.65 -7.49
CA LYS A 73 12.40 14.87 -6.93
C LYS A 73 11.31 14.50 -5.94
N ARG A 74 11.39 15.08 -4.75
CA ARG A 74 10.33 14.98 -3.75
C ARG A 74 9.19 15.91 -4.15
N VAL A 75 7.96 15.39 -4.21
CA VAL A 75 6.74 16.18 -4.31
C VAL A 75 6.53 17.02 -3.05
#